data_AF-A0A2D5YVM9-F1
#
_entry.id   AF-A0A2D5YVM9-F1
#
_cell.length_a   1.000
_cell.length_b   1.000
_cell.length_c   1.000
_cell.angle_alpha   90.00
_cell.angle_beta   90.00
_cell.angle_gamma   90.00
#
_symmetry.space_group_name_H-M   'P 1'
#
loop_
_entity.id
_entity.type
_entity.pdbx_description
1 polymer ?
#
loop_
_entity_poly.entity_id
_entity_poly.type
_entity_poly.pdbx_seq_one_letter_code
_entity_poly.pdbx_strand_id
1 'polypeptide(L)'
;MRILLRLIFIVLVVVGACVLLTLNLRAKLDYEKTRAELNAHAYTAVQIDADDDALLARIRADWQSSNIIRGFSSDALEALEKHPSVSNLVDVVTYRLPEYAFVSPSRNTEPLVMATILPVIRLKSIDQLIYVSDDRHPAFIRCLPTAVMVYTDEEAGLRETLYYLARISQMIPQL
;
A
#
# COMPACT_ATOMS: atom_id res chain seq x y z
N MET A 1 41.94 6.25 -43.06
CA MET A 1 40.67 5.47 -42.95
C MET A 1 40.50 4.78 -41.58
N ARG A 2 41.47 3.99 -41.07
CA ARG A 2 41.34 3.27 -39.78
C ARG A 2 41.18 4.19 -38.53
N ILE A 3 41.85 5.34 -38.50
CA ILE A 3 41.76 6.30 -37.37
C ILE A 3 40.37 6.96 -37.32
N LEU A 4 39.84 7.37 -38.47
CA LEU A 4 38.50 7.96 -38.58
C LEU A 4 37.41 7.00 -38.09
N LEU A 5 37.50 5.72 -38.47
CA LEU A 5 36.54 4.70 -38.03
C LEU A 5 36.56 4.50 -36.50
N ARG A 6 37.75 4.52 -35.88
CA ARG A 6 37.89 4.44 -34.42
C ARG A 6 37.29 5.65 -33.72
N LEU A 7 37.49 6.86 -34.27
CA LEU A 7 36.91 8.08 -33.73
C LEU A 7 35.38 8.05 -33.79
N ILE A 8 34.80 7.62 -34.93
CA ILE A 8 33.35 7.47 -35.08
C ILE A 8 32.81 6.47 -34.04
N PHE A 9 33.46 5.33 -33.86
CA PHE A 9 33.05 4.33 -32.87
C PHE A 9 33.09 4.88 -31.44
N ILE A 10 34.16 5.59 -31.06
CA ILE A 10 34.28 6.21 -29.73
C ILE A 10 33.15 7.22 -29.52
N VAL A 11 32.87 8.07 -30.50
CA VAL A 11 31.78 9.05 -30.42
C VAL A 11 30.43 8.35 -30.24
N LEU A 12 30.16 7.27 -30.99
CA LEU A 12 28.91 6.50 -30.83
C LEU A 12 28.78 5.90 -29.43
N VAL A 13 29.86 5.35 -28.88
CA VAL A 13 29.86 4.79 -27.51
C VAL A 13 29.60 5.89 -26.48
N VAL A 14 30.26 7.04 -26.60
CA VAL A 14 30.07 8.17 -25.68
C VAL A 14 28.65 8.71 -25.76
N VAL A 15 28.11 8.90 -26.97
CA VAL A 15 26.71 9.35 -27.16
C VAL A 15 25.74 8.33 -26.56
N GLY A 16 25.94 7.03 -26.82
CA GLY A 16 25.11 5.97 -26.23
C GLY A 16 25.15 5.97 -24.71
N ALA A 17 26.34 6.11 -24.11
CA ALA A 17 26.50 6.22 -22.67
C ALA A 17 25.80 7.46 -22.08
N CYS A 18 25.91 8.62 -22.75
CA CYS A 18 25.22 9.84 -22.34
C CYS A 18 23.69 9.71 -22.39
N VAL A 19 23.15 9.06 -23.43
CA VAL A 19 21.71 8.80 -23.54
C VAL A 19 21.24 7.88 -22.41
N LEU A 20 21.93 6.76 -22.17
CA LEU A 20 21.59 5.83 -21.08
C LEU A 20 21.68 6.49 -19.70
N LEU A 21 22.70 7.32 -19.47
CA LEU A 21 22.86 8.08 -18.24
C LEU A 21 21.70 9.07 -18.03
N THR A 22 21.32 9.78 -19.09
CA THR A 22 20.22 10.75 -19.03
C THR A 22 18.89 10.07 -18.70
N LEU A 23 18.61 8.91 -19.31
CA LEU A 23 17.41 8.13 -19.03
C LEU A 23 17.39 7.61 -17.59
N ASN A 24 18.52 7.09 -17.09
CA ASN A 24 18.62 6.63 -15.70
C ASN A 24 18.45 7.78 -14.69
N LEU A 25 19.01 8.96 -14.97
CA LEU A 25 18.85 10.12 -14.10
C LEU A 25 17.39 10.59 -14.04
N ARG A 26 16.69 10.61 -15.18
CA ARG A 26 15.25 10.94 -15.20
C ARG A 26 14.44 9.92 -14.40
N ALA A 27 14.64 8.62 -14.65
CA ALA A 27 13.96 7.56 -13.92
C ALA A 27 14.20 7.66 -12.40
N LYS A 28 15.44 7.97 -11.99
CA LYS A 28 15.77 8.23 -10.58
C LYS A 28 14.99 9.42 -10.02
N LEU A 29 14.97 10.56 -10.72
CA LEU A 29 14.29 11.77 -10.24
C LEU A 29 12.79 11.55 -10.07
N ASP A 30 12.15 10.92 -11.06
CA ASP A 30 10.72 10.60 -11.01
C ASP A 30 10.44 9.63 -9.86
N TYR A 31 11.25 8.58 -9.72
CA TYR A 31 11.12 7.61 -8.63
C TYR A 31 11.30 8.27 -7.25
N GLU A 32 12.33 9.09 -7.05
CA GLU A 32 12.57 9.74 -5.76
C GLU A 32 11.46 10.74 -5.40
N LYS A 33 10.87 11.40 -6.38
CA LYS A 33 9.69 12.24 -6.17
C LYS A 33 8.50 11.40 -5.68
N THR A 34 8.17 10.33 -6.39
CA THR A 34 7.09 9.40 -6.00
C THR A 34 7.35 8.78 -4.63
N ARG A 35 8.60 8.38 -4.36
CA ARG A 35 9.03 7.86 -3.06
C ARG A 35 8.80 8.87 -1.94
N ALA A 36 9.21 10.12 -2.13
CA ALA A 36 9.03 11.17 -1.13
C ALA A 36 7.53 11.39 -0.82
N GLU A 37 6.70 11.47 -1.86
CA GLU A 37 5.25 11.64 -1.72
C GLU A 37 4.60 10.45 -1.00
N LEU A 38 4.92 9.23 -1.40
CA LEU A 38 4.33 8.01 -0.82
C LEU A 38 4.84 7.70 0.59
N ASN A 39 6.12 7.93 0.86
CA ASN A 39 6.68 7.69 2.19
C ASN A 39 6.23 8.75 3.21
N ALA A 40 5.91 9.98 2.77
CA ALA A 40 5.32 11.01 3.62
C ALA A 40 3.89 10.65 4.10
N HIS A 41 3.24 9.71 3.43
CA HIS A 41 1.91 9.19 3.78
C HIS A 41 1.94 7.67 4.04
N ALA A 42 3.10 7.14 4.43
CA ALA A 42 3.23 5.73 4.75
C ALA A 42 2.48 5.41 6.03
N TYR A 43 1.73 4.33 6.00
CA TYR A 43 1.02 3.87 7.19
C TYR A 43 2.00 3.36 8.24
N THR A 44 1.61 3.53 9.50
CA THR A 44 2.26 2.85 10.62
C THR A 44 1.27 1.84 11.21
N ALA A 45 1.72 0.60 11.40
CA ALA A 45 0.93 -0.39 12.12
C ALA A 45 1.00 -0.10 13.62
N VAL A 46 -0.16 -0.05 14.26
CA VAL A 46 -0.30 0.09 15.71
C VAL A 46 -1.17 -1.05 16.23
N GLN A 47 -0.93 -1.46 17.47
CA GLN A 47 -1.76 -2.46 18.12
C GLN A 47 -3.11 -1.85 18.49
N ILE A 48 -4.15 -2.67 18.36
CA ILE A 48 -5.50 -2.37 18.84
C ILE A 48 -5.45 -2.25 20.37
N ASP A 49 -6.06 -1.18 20.89
CA ASP A 49 -6.26 -1.00 22.34
C ASP A 49 -7.67 -1.47 22.77
N ALA A 50 -7.96 -1.32 24.07
CA ALA A 50 -9.24 -1.76 24.64
C ALA A 50 -10.45 -1.02 24.06
N ASP A 51 -10.30 0.26 23.70
CA ASP A 51 -11.38 1.06 23.12
C ASP A 51 -11.65 0.63 21.67
N ASP A 52 -10.58 0.32 20.94
CA ASP A 52 -10.62 -0.21 19.58
C ASP A 52 -11.20 -1.62 19.50
N ASP A 53 -10.90 -2.47 20.47
CA ASP A 53 -11.51 -3.79 20.60
C ASP A 53 -13.03 -3.69 20.86
N ALA A 54 -13.45 -2.77 21.73
CA ALA A 54 -14.87 -2.51 21.97
C ALA A 54 -15.57 -2.00 20.70
N LEU A 55 -14.91 -1.17 19.90
CA LEU A 55 -15.40 -0.74 18.60
C LEU A 55 -15.57 -1.93 17.63
N LEU A 56 -14.55 -2.78 17.49
CA LEU A 56 -14.61 -3.95 16.63
C LEU A 56 -15.69 -4.95 17.07
N ALA A 57 -15.88 -5.15 18.38
CA ALA A 57 -16.94 -5.99 18.90
C ALA A 57 -18.33 -5.49 18.49
N ARG A 58 -18.56 -4.17 18.53
CA ARG A 58 -19.81 -3.54 18.05
C ARG A 58 -20.00 -3.74 16.54
N ILE A 59 -18.93 -3.59 15.77
CA ILE A 59 -18.95 -3.80 14.32
C ILE A 59 -19.26 -5.27 13.98
N ARG A 60 -18.66 -6.21 14.70
CA ARG A 60 -18.89 -7.66 14.55
C ARG A 60 -20.34 -8.05 14.83
N ALA A 61 -21.02 -7.39 15.76
CA ALA A 61 -22.42 -7.64 16.03
C ALA A 61 -23.33 -7.29 14.83
N ASP A 62 -22.97 -6.28 14.03
CA ASP A 62 -23.71 -5.84 12.83
C ASP A 62 -23.30 -6.61 11.55
N TRP A 63 -22.22 -7.39 11.64
CA TRP A 63 -21.53 -8.08 10.54
C TRP A 63 -22.38 -9.15 9.84
N GLN A 64 -23.40 -9.70 10.51
CA GLN A 64 -24.19 -10.82 10.00
C GLN A 64 -25.05 -10.51 8.76
N SER A 65 -25.12 -9.25 8.31
CA SER A 65 -26.07 -8.82 7.27
C SER A 65 -25.46 -8.43 5.91
N SER A 66 -24.12 -8.33 5.77
CA SER A 66 -23.51 -7.92 4.50
C SER A 66 -22.89 -9.09 3.73
N ASN A 67 -23.20 -9.18 2.44
CA ASN A 67 -22.56 -10.11 1.52
C ASN A 67 -21.04 -9.85 1.50
N ILE A 68 -20.26 -10.93 1.51
CA ILE A 68 -18.80 -10.89 1.34
C ILE A 68 -18.53 -10.29 -0.03
N ILE A 69 -18.03 -9.05 -0.05
CA ILE A 69 -17.54 -8.43 -1.27
C ILE A 69 -16.02 -8.59 -1.23
N ARG A 70 -15.50 -9.42 -2.13
CA ARG A 70 -14.09 -9.39 -2.51
C ARG A 70 -13.80 -7.96 -2.95
N GLY A 71 -13.05 -7.25 -2.15
CA GLY A 71 -12.86 -5.82 -2.33
C GLY A 71 -11.51 -5.47 -2.93
N PHE A 72 -11.29 -4.17 -3.12
CA PHE A 72 -10.18 -3.63 -3.89
C PHE A 72 -8.81 -4.05 -3.32
N SER A 73 -8.70 -4.19 -2.00
CA SER A 73 -7.44 -4.61 -1.36
C SER A 73 -7.06 -6.05 -1.72
N SER A 74 -8.03 -6.94 -1.90
CA SER A 74 -7.77 -8.32 -2.33
C SER A 74 -7.18 -8.36 -3.73
N ASP A 75 -7.75 -7.60 -4.67
CA ASP A 75 -7.27 -7.53 -6.05
C ASP A 75 -5.87 -6.90 -6.13
N ALA A 76 -5.61 -5.87 -5.30
CA ALA A 76 -4.29 -5.25 -5.20
C ALA A 76 -3.22 -6.22 -4.64
N LEU A 77 -3.58 -7.05 -3.65
CA LEU A 77 -2.68 -8.07 -3.11
C LEU A 77 -2.39 -9.17 -4.13
N GLU A 78 -3.40 -9.65 -4.85
CA GLU A 78 -3.21 -10.64 -5.91
C GLU A 78 -2.37 -10.10 -7.06
N ALA A 79 -2.53 -8.83 -7.44
CA ALA A 79 -1.68 -8.17 -8.44
C ALA A 79 -0.19 -8.08 -8.00
N LEU A 80 0.08 -8.18 -6.70
CA LEU A 80 1.42 -8.28 -6.12
C LEU A 80 1.87 -9.73 -5.90
N GLU A 81 1.13 -10.71 -6.44
CA GLU A 81 1.35 -12.15 -6.23
C GLU A 81 1.33 -12.54 -4.74
N LYS A 82 0.56 -11.81 -3.91
CA LYS A 82 0.37 -12.08 -2.48
C LYS A 82 -1.01 -12.65 -2.22
N HIS A 83 -1.09 -13.60 -1.28
CA HIS A 83 -2.36 -14.13 -0.81
C HIS A 83 -3.18 -13.03 -0.11
N PRO A 84 -4.47 -12.84 -0.44
CA PRO A 84 -5.34 -11.90 0.26
C PRO A 84 -5.45 -12.25 1.75
N SER A 85 -4.80 -11.45 2.60
CA SER A 85 -4.85 -11.60 4.06
C SER A 85 -4.53 -10.27 4.74
N VAL A 86 -4.96 -10.12 5.99
CA VAL A 86 -4.67 -8.94 6.81
C VAL A 86 -3.18 -8.78 7.02
N SER A 87 -2.43 -9.86 7.28
CA SER A 87 -0.97 -9.74 7.42
C SER A 87 -0.31 -9.19 6.15
N ASN A 88 -0.65 -9.71 4.97
CA ASN A 88 -0.08 -9.20 3.71
C ASN A 88 -0.55 -7.78 3.40
N LEU A 89 -1.79 -7.43 3.75
CA LEU A 89 -2.29 -6.06 3.64
C LEU A 89 -1.44 -5.12 4.48
N VAL A 90 -1.24 -5.44 5.76
CA VAL A 90 -0.44 -4.66 6.71
C VAL A 90 0.98 -4.47 6.17
N ASP A 91 1.61 -5.53 5.70
CA ASP A 91 2.97 -5.47 5.14
C ASP A 91 3.04 -4.54 3.92
N VAL A 92 2.04 -4.58 3.03
CA VAL A 92 1.98 -3.71 1.84
C VAL A 92 1.69 -2.27 2.22
N VAL A 93 0.66 -1.99 3.02
CA VAL A 93 0.29 -0.60 3.33
C VAL A 93 1.34 0.11 4.17
N THR A 94 2.09 -0.61 5.01
CA THR A 94 3.21 -0.06 5.80
C THR A 94 4.54 -0.04 5.06
N TYR A 95 4.62 -0.63 3.86
CA TYR A 95 5.84 -0.71 3.07
C TYR A 95 6.43 0.68 2.74
N ARG A 96 7.71 0.88 3.03
CA ARG A 96 8.42 2.11 2.66
C ARG A 96 9.27 1.88 1.43
N LEU A 97 9.09 2.74 0.43
CA LEU A 97 9.87 2.67 -0.79
C LEU A 97 11.36 2.94 -0.48
N PRO A 98 12.27 2.01 -0.83
CA PRO A 98 13.70 2.18 -0.63
C PRO A 98 14.27 3.23 -1.59
N GLU A 99 15.50 3.67 -1.37
CA GLU A 99 16.20 4.57 -2.30
C GLU A 99 16.46 3.92 -3.66
N TYR A 100 16.52 4.74 -4.70
CA TYR A 100 16.80 4.25 -6.05
C TYR A 100 18.20 3.62 -6.17
N ALA A 101 18.26 2.35 -6.54
CA ALA A 101 19.50 1.62 -6.75
C ALA A 101 20.06 1.87 -8.15
N PHE A 102 20.99 2.83 -8.27
CA PHE A 102 21.57 3.22 -9.56
C PHE A 102 22.44 2.12 -10.21
N VAL A 103 23.20 1.38 -9.40
CA VAL A 103 24.16 0.36 -9.87
C VAL A 103 23.51 -1.01 -10.05
N SER A 104 22.30 -1.21 -9.53
CA SER A 104 21.59 -2.49 -9.60
C SER A 104 20.13 -2.26 -10.00
N PRO A 105 19.86 -1.98 -11.29
CA PRO A 105 18.51 -1.63 -11.76
C PRO A 105 17.45 -2.68 -11.45
N SER A 106 17.83 -3.97 -11.38
CA SER A 106 16.94 -5.07 -10.99
C SER A 106 16.37 -4.92 -9.57
N ARG A 107 17.06 -4.21 -8.68
CA ARG A 107 16.58 -3.91 -7.33
C ARG A 107 15.47 -2.86 -7.30
N ASN A 108 15.24 -2.15 -8.41
CA ASN A 108 14.19 -1.13 -8.51
C ASN A 108 12.86 -1.70 -9.01
N THR A 109 12.84 -2.93 -9.54
CA THR A 109 11.63 -3.51 -10.16
C THR A 109 10.49 -3.67 -9.16
N GLU A 110 10.70 -4.37 -8.05
CA GLU A 110 9.68 -4.55 -7.01
C GLU A 110 9.25 -3.22 -6.37
N PRO A 111 10.17 -2.31 -5.96
CA PRO A 111 9.78 -0.98 -5.50
C PRO A 111 8.95 -0.18 -6.50
N LEU A 112 9.20 -0.30 -7.81
CA LEU A 112 8.44 0.42 -8.82
C LEU A 112 7.02 -0.15 -9.00
N VAL A 113 6.86 -1.47 -8.89
CA VAL A 113 5.54 -2.11 -8.80
C VAL A 113 4.81 -1.64 -7.55
N MET A 114 5.47 -1.66 -6.39
CA MET A 114 4.90 -1.14 -5.14
C MET A 114 4.49 0.33 -5.25
N ALA A 115 5.31 1.18 -5.87
CA ALA A 115 5.00 2.60 -6.08
C ALA A 115 3.73 2.81 -6.93
N THR A 116 3.37 1.84 -7.77
CA THR A 116 2.16 1.87 -8.60
C THR A 116 0.93 1.39 -7.82
N ILE A 117 1.09 0.40 -6.93
CA ILE A 117 -0.03 -0.20 -6.16
C ILE A 117 -0.35 0.59 -4.89
N LEU A 118 0.68 1.11 -4.20
CA LEU A 118 0.53 1.85 -2.94
C LEU A 118 -0.51 2.97 -2.98
N PRO A 119 -0.57 3.85 -4.02
CA PRO A 119 -1.59 4.89 -4.10
C PRO A 119 -3.03 4.37 -4.11
N VAL A 120 -3.24 3.14 -4.58
CA VAL A 120 -4.57 2.56 -4.75
C VAL A 120 -5.01 1.80 -3.52
N ILE A 121 -4.09 1.07 -2.88
CA ILE A 121 -4.38 0.29 -1.66
C ILE A 121 -4.36 1.15 -0.39
N ARG A 122 -3.59 2.24 -0.36
CA ARG A 122 -3.59 3.19 0.76
C ARG A 122 -4.79 4.11 0.66
N LEU A 123 -5.87 3.69 1.30
CA LEU A 123 -7.02 4.58 1.56
C LEU A 123 -6.55 5.85 2.27
N LYS A 124 -7.34 6.92 2.17
CA LYS A 124 -7.10 8.11 2.98
C LYS A 124 -7.50 7.80 4.43
N SER A 125 -6.53 7.81 5.33
CA SER A 125 -6.75 7.78 6.78
C SER A 125 -6.67 9.19 7.37
N ILE A 126 -7.33 9.40 8.50
CA ILE A 126 -7.21 10.61 9.31
C ILE A 126 -5.83 10.68 10.00
N ASP A 127 -5.31 9.54 10.42
CA ASP A 127 -4.12 9.43 11.28
C ASP A 127 -2.95 8.71 10.61
N GLN A 128 -3.14 8.17 9.40
CA GLN A 128 -2.16 7.33 8.71
C GLN A 128 -1.75 6.08 9.51
N LEU A 129 -2.66 5.55 10.33
CA LEU A 129 -2.46 4.34 11.10
C LEU A 129 -3.32 3.20 10.57
N ILE A 130 -2.77 1.99 10.65
CA ILE A 130 -3.52 0.75 10.52
C ILE A 130 -3.49 0.07 11.89
N TYR A 131 -4.66 -0.14 12.46
CA TYR A 131 -4.85 -0.76 13.76
C TYR A 131 -4.96 -2.25 13.55
N VAL A 132 -4.07 -3.02 14.16
CA VAL A 132 -3.92 -4.45 13.94
C VAL A 132 -4.07 -5.17 15.27
N SER A 133 -4.72 -6.31 15.24
CA SER A 133 -4.79 -7.23 16.37
C SER A 133 -3.47 -7.97 16.61
N ASP A 134 -3.32 -8.52 17.81
CA ASP A 134 -2.16 -9.33 18.17
C ASP A 134 -1.97 -10.55 17.26
N ASP A 135 -3.06 -11.20 16.87
CA ASP A 135 -3.07 -12.36 15.97
C ASP A 135 -3.05 -11.97 14.48
N ARG A 136 -3.07 -10.67 14.17
CA ARG A 136 -3.11 -10.09 12.82
C ARG A 136 -4.26 -10.61 11.95
N HIS A 137 -5.38 -11.00 12.55
CA HIS A 137 -6.54 -11.50 11.80
C HIS A 137 -7.56 -10.41 11.50
N PRO A 138 -7.97 -9.55 12.45
CA PRO A 138 -8.62 -8.29 12.15
C PRO A 138 -7.63 -7.13 12.11
N ALA A 139 -7.89 -6.20 11.20
CA ALA A 139 -7.29 -4.87 11.21
C ALA A 139 -8.32 -3.82 10.78
N PHE A 140 -8.09 -2.56 11.08
CA PHE A 140 -8.91 -1.48 10.54
C PHE A 140 -8.13 -0.18 10.32
N ILE A 141 -8.71 0.67 9.49
CA ILE A 141 -8.22 2.01 9.19
C ILE A 141 -9.33 3.03 9.47
N ARG A 142 -9.01 4.12 10.16
CA ARG A 142 -9.95 5.24 10.40
C ARG A 142 -9.97 6.18 9.20
N CYS A 143 -10.97 6.03 8.35
CA CYS A 143 -11.10 6.81 7.11
C CYS A 143 -11.69 8.21 7.37
N LEU A 144 -12.67 8.31 8.27
CA LEU A 144 -13.37 9.53 8.69
C LEU A 144 -13.68 9.48 10.18
N PRO A 145 -13.99 10.60 10.86
CA PRO A 145 -14.34 10.58 12.27
C PRO A 145 -15.54 9.68 12.58
N THR A 146 -16.35 9.41 11.57
CA THR A 146 -17.55 8.57 11.63
C THR A 146 -17.47 7.35 10.74
N ALA A 147 -16.31 6.98 10.18
CA ALA A 147 -16.19 5.79 9.34
C ALA A 147 -14.85 5.06 9.47
N VAL A 148 -14.92 3.73 9.53
CA VAL A 148 -13.76 2.85 9.60
C VAL A 148 -13.85 1.77 8.52
N MET A 149 -12.72 1.51 7.84
CA MET A 149 -12.58 0.36 6.96
C MET A 149 -12.02 -0.79 7.77
N VAL A 150 -12.77 -1.89 7.88
CA VAL A 150 -12.36 -3.08 8.62
C VAL A 150 -11.97 -4.18 7.66
N TYR A 151 -10.91 -4.89 8.02
CA TYR A 151 -10.34 -6.02 7.31
C TYR A 151 -10.35 -7.24 8.21
N THR A 152 -10.71 -8.40 7.68
CA THR A 152 -10.64 -9.66 8.43
C THR A 152 -10.35 -10.81 7.48
N ASP A 153 -9.53 -11.74 7.95
CA ASP A 153 -9.28 -13.00 7.24
C ASP A 153 -10.51 -13.91 7.33
N GLU A 154 -10.97 -14.40 6.18
CA GLU A 154 -12.00 -15.44 6.04
C GLU A 154 -11.44 -16.60 5.21
N GLU A 155 -12.12 -17.77 5.20
CA GLU A 155 -11.66 -18.94 4.42
C GLU A 155 -11.51 -18.63 2.92
N ALA A 156 -12.31 -17.70 2.39
CA ALA A 156 -12.29 -17.27 1.00
C ALA A 156 -11.25 -16.16 0.69
N GLY A 157 -10.51 -15.69 1.69
CA GLY A 157 -9.50 -14.63 1.56
C GLY A 157 -9.75 -13.43 2.47
N LEU A 158 -9.40 -12.24 2.00
CA LEU A 158 -9.51 -11.01 2.77
C LEU A 158 -10.89 -10.36 2.57
N ARG A 159 -11.66 -10.27 3.65
CA ARG A 159 -12.86 -9.45 3.68
C ARG A 159 -12.50 -8.01 4.02
N GLU A 160 -13.06 -7.07 3.27
CA GLU A 160 -13.03 -5.64 3.60
C GLU A 160 -14.45 -5.09 3.70
N THR A 161 -14.70 -4.21 4.66
CA THR A 161 -16.02 -3.59 4.83
C THR A 161 -15.90 -2.20 5.45
N LEU A 162 -16.54 -1.21 4.83
CA LEU A 162 -16.63 0.16 5.33
C LEU A 162 -17.84 0.30 6.27
N TYR A 163 -17.58 0.70 7.52
CA TYR A 163 -18.61 0.93 8.54
C TYR A 163 -18.76 2.41 8.85
N TYR A 164 -20.01 2.87 8.99
CA TYR A 164 -20.35 4.23 9.43
C TYR A 164 -20.81 4.22 10.90
N LEU A 165 -20.01 4.83 11.79
CA LEU A 165 -20.20 4.84 13.24
C LEU A 165 -21.51 5.53 13.68
N ALA A 166 -22.00 6.51 12.91
CA ALA A 166 -23.28 7.18 13.20
C ALA A 166 -24.48 6.22 13.19
N ARG A 167 -24.39 5.13 12.42
CA ARG A 167 -25.44 4.09 12.34
C ARG A 167 -25.43 3.16 13.56
N ILE A 168 -24.25 2.96 14.16
CA ILE A 168 -24.05 2.10 15.34
C ILE A 168 -24.61 2.77 16.62
N SER A 169 -24.73 4.11 16.66
CA SER A 169 -25.29 4.85 17.80
C SER A 169 -26.82 4.97 17.79
N GLN A 170 -27.49 4.75 16.66
CA GLN A 170 -28.97 4.86 16.55
C GLN A 170 -29.72 3.57 16.95
N MET A 171 -29.02 2.48 17.26
CA MET A 171 -29.62 1.20 17.64
C MET A 171 -29.75 0.99 19.17
N ILE A 172 -29.58 2.05 19.97
CA ILE A 172 -29.77 2.00 21.43
C ILE A 172 -31.12 2.67 21.77
N PRO A 173 -32.13 1.92 22.24
CA PRO A 173 -33.16 2.49 23.10
C PRO A 173 -32.45 2.96 24.37
N GLN A 174 -32.63 4.22 24.76
CA GLN A 174 -32.07 4.73 26.00
C GLN A 174 -32.50 3.83 27.17
N LEU A 175 -31.52 3.22 27.84
CA LEU A 175 -31.68 2.53 29.12
C LEU A 175 -31.04 3.40 30.20
#